data_AF-A0A068WXH5-F1
#
_entry.id   AF-A0A068WXH5-F1
#
_cell.length_a   1.000
_cell.length_b   1.000
_cell.length_c   1.000
_cell.angle_alpha   90.00
_cell.angle_beta   90.00
_cell.angle_gamma   90.00
#
_symmetry.space_group_name_H-M   'P 1'
#
loop_
_entity.id
_entity.type
_entity.pdbx_description
1 polymer ?
#
loop_
_entity_poly.entity_id
_entity_poly.type
_entity_poly.pdbx_seq_one_letter_code
_entity_poly.pdbx_strand_id
1 'polypeptide(L)'
;MGCVISCGLKLVLQILNTVLCVAFLAVAVFGILLKFSRFMVQQLLSKIFDQFNVSDEDLRQLARFITENADGIAIVLVVVGLALAALCLIGCIASCCEHNALLKIYVIILIILLVAQIIALSVVYSDPTKLTSLILKAMEKLLRLFGDGSEEGKMSTAVWNASMTVCN
;
A
#
# COMPACT_ATOMS: atom_id res chain seq x y z
N MET A 1 40.49 -2.89 -5.33
CA MET A 1 39.27 -2.08 -5.56
C MET A 1 37.95 -2.85 -5.40
N GLY A 2 37.90 -4.18 -5.55
CA GLY A 2 36.64 -4.94 -5.40
C GLY A 2 36.09 -5.09 -3.97
N CYS A 3 36.94 -5.06 -2.94
CA CYS A 3 36.51 -5.26 -1.54
C CYS A 3 35.70 -4.06 -1.00
N VAL A 4 36.10 -2.83 -1.37
CA VAL A 4 35.42 -1.59 -0.97
C VAL A 4 34.03 -1.46 -1.62
N ILE A 5 33.90 -1.84 -2.89
CA ILE A 5 32.63 -1.83 -3.62
C ILE A 5 31.65 -2.85 -3.03
N SER A 6 32.13 -4.06 -2.69
CA SER A 6 31.30 -5.09 -2.05
C SER A 6 30.82 -4.68 -0.66
N CYS A 7 31.70 -4.08 0.14
CA CYS A 7 31.36 -3.62 1.49
C CYS A 7 30.36 -2.46 1.46
N GLY A 8 30.57 -1.47 0.58
CA GLY A 8 29.64 -0.35 0.42
C GLY A 8 28.25 -0.78 -0.06
N LEU A 9 28.18 -1.71 -1.02
CA LEU A 9 26.91 -2.23 -1.53
C LEU A 9 26.09 -2.93 -0.44
N LYS A 10 26.73 -3.77 0.38
CA LYS A 10 26.07 -4.44 1.53
C LYS A 10 25.52 -3.42 2.53
N LEU A 11 26.28 -2.37 2.82
CA LEU A 11 25.91 -1.33 3.76
C LEU A 11 24.70 -0.53 3.26
N VAL A 12 24.70 -0.12 1.98
CA VAL A 12 23.56 0.56 1.35
C VAL A 12 22.32 -0.34 1.35
N LEU A 13 22.48 -1.60 0.96
CA LEU A 13 21.38 -2.56 0.90
C LEU A 13 20.78 -2.83 2.28
N GLN A 14 21.62 -2.86 3.33
CA GLN A 14 21.18 -2.96 4.72
C GLN A 14 20.42 -1.72 5.18
N ILE A 15 20.92 -0.50 4.91
CA ILE A 15 20.22 0.74 5.27
C ILE A 15 18.85 0.78 4.58
N LEU A 16 18.81 0.55 3.27
CA LEU A 16 17.58 0.60 2.49
C LEU A 16 16.57 -0.44 2.99
N ASN A 17 16.99 -1.69 3.19
CA ASN A 17 16.09 -2.73 3.72
C ASN A 17 15.62 -2.46 5.14
N THR A 18 16.44 -1.85 5.98
CA THR A 18 16.02 -1.46 7.34
C THR A 18 14.97 -0.36 7.28
N VAL A 19 15.18 0.68 6.48
CA VAL A 19 14.20 1.78 6.30
C VAL A 19 12.90 1.25 5.71
N LEU A 20 12.98 0.43 4.65
CA LEU A 20 11.81 -0.20 4.03
C LEU A 20 11.09 -1.14 5.00
N CYS A 21 11.82 -1.92 5.81
CA CYS A 21 11.22 -2.78 6.83
C CYS A 21 10.41 -1.97 7.84
N VAL A 22 10.97 -0.86 8.34
CA VAL A 22 10.26 0.03 9.27
C VAL A 22 9.01 0.62 8.62
N ALA A 23 9.12 1.05 7.36
CA ALA A 23 7.97 1.57 6.61
C ALA A 23 6.86 0.52 6.41
N PHE A 24 7.20 -0.70 6.00
CA PHE A 24 6.21 -1.77 5.79
C PHE A 24 5.60 -2.26 7.11
N LEU A 25 6.37 -2.29 8.20
CA LEU A 25 5.83 -2.53 9.53
C LEU A 25 4.86 -1.42 9.94
N ALA A 26 5.19 -0.15 9.67
CA ALA A 26 4.27 0.97 9.93
C ALA A 26 2.96 0.82 9.13
N VAL A 27 3.03 0.39 7.87
CA VAL A 27 1.84 0.10 7.03
C VAL A 27 1.03 -1.06 7.60
N ALA A 28 1.68 -2.16 8.04
CA ALA A 28 1.00 -3.29 8.66
C ALA A 28 0.33 -2.88 9.98
N VAL A 29 1.03 -2.12 10.83
CA VAL A 29 0.47 -1.56 12.07
C VAL A 29 -0.71 -0.63 11.76
N PHE A 30 -0.61 0.20 10.73
CA PHE A 30 -1.72 1.03 10.28
C PHE A 30 -2.93 0.20 9.83
N GLY A 31 -2.72 -0.91 9.12
CA GLY A 31 -3.76 -1.87 8.79
C GLY A 31 -4.42 -2.52 10.03
N ILE A 32 -3.63 -2.87 11.05
CA ILE A 32 -4.16 -3.37 12.33
C ILE A 32 -4.98 -2.28 13.03
N LEU A 33 -4.48 -1.04 13.08
CA LEU A 33 -5.20 0.09 13.65
C LEU A 33 -6.51 0.36 12.90
N LEU A 34 -6.51 0.25 11.57
CA LEU A 34 -7.72 0.35 10.75
C LEU A 34 -8.79 -0.65 11.19
N LYS A 35 -8.38 -1.87 11.53
CA LYS A 35 -9.28 -2.92 11.99
C LYS A 35 -9.80 -2.71 13.41
N PHE A 36 -8.96 -2.23 14.32
CA PHE A 36 -9.28 -2.22 15.76
C PHE A 36 -9.72 -0.87 16.32
N SER A 37 -9.27 0.27 15.76
CA SER A 37 -9.43 1.58 16.42
C SER A 37 -9.83 2.71 15.47
N ARG A 38 -11.16 2.93 15.37
CA ARG A 38 -11.72 4.03 14.56
C ARG A 38 -11.21 5.42 14.97
N PHE A 39 -11.02 5.63 16.27
CA PHE A 39 -10.57 6.92 16.82
C PHE A 39 -9.12 7.27 16.44
N MET A 40 -8.18 6.32 16.54
CA MET A 40 -6.78 6.60 16.21
C MET A 40 -6.57 6.77 14.70
N VAL A 41 -7.32 6.02 13.88
CA VAL A 41 -7.27 6.19 12.42
C VAL A 41 -7.73 7.59 12.03
N GLN A 42 -8.82 8.09 12.60
CA GLN A 42 -9.33 9.43 12.32
C GLN A 42 -8.29 10.51 12.63
N GLN A 43 -7.56 10.39 13.75
CA GLN A 43 -6.50 11.35 14.11
C GLN A 43 -5.25 11.25 13.21
N LEU A 44 -4.91 10.05 12.72
CA LEU A 44 -3.78 9.86 11.81
C LEU A 44 -4.10 10.35 10.40
N LEU A 45 -5.29 10.01 9.90
CA LEU A 45 -5.75 10.48 8.60
C LEU A 45 -5.90 11.99 8.59
N SER A 46 -6.48 12.59 9.64
CA SER A 46 -6.58 14.06 9.72
C SER A 46 -5.19 14.70 9.62
N LYS A 47 -4.19 14.21 10.35
CA LYS A 47 -2.81 14.74 10.27
C LYS A 47 -2.16 14.59 8.90
N ILE A 48 -2.36 13.45 8.23
CA ILE A 48 -1.77 13.21 6.90
C ILE A 48 -2.43 14.14 5.88
N PHE A 49 -3.76 14.27 5.91
CA PHE A 49 -4.48 15.07 4.93
C PHE A 49 -4.44 16.58 5.18
N ASP A 50 -4.26 17.01 6.43
CA ASP A 50 -3.96 18.40 6.78
C ASP A 50 -2.63 18.84 6.13
N GLN A 51 -1.66 17.91 6.03
CA GLN A 51 -0.43 18.13 5.23
C GLN A 51 -0.71 18.28 3.72
N PHE A 52 -1.83 17.76 3.21
CA PHE A 52 -2.25 17.85 1.81
C PHE A 52 -3.30 18.95 1.56
N ASN A 53 -3.60 19.80 2.55
CA ASN A 53 -4.49 20.96 2.44
C ASN A 53 -5.92 20.63 1.98
N VAL A 54 -6.46 19.50 2.45
CA VAL A 54 -7.82 19.02 2.14
C VAL A 54 -8.79 19.50 3.24
N SER A 55 -10.01 19.89 2.85
CA SER A 55 -11.06 20.43 3.75
C SER A 55 -11.47 19.44 4.86
N ASP A 56 -11.50 19.91 6.11
CA ASP A 56 -11.77 19.11 7.34
C ASP A 56 -13.07 18.29 7.31
N GLU A 57 -14.09 18.76 6.62
CA GLU A 57 -15.40 18.10 6.55
C GLU A 57 -15.34 16.83 5.67
N ASP A 58 -14.62 16.91 4.56
CA ASP A 58 -14.35 15.78 3.67
C ASP A 58 -13.41 14.76 4.31
N LEU A 59 -12.45 15.23 5.13
CA LEU A 59 -11.57 14.37 5.92
C LEU A 59 -12.33 13.49 6.88
N ARG A 60 -13.28 14.09 7.59
CA ARG A 60 -14.04 13.39 8.61
C ARG A 60 -15.05 12.40 8.01
N GLN A 61 -15.47 12.64 6.78
CA GLN A 61 -16.32 11.73 6.00
C GLN A 61 -15.50 10.57 5.42
N LEU A 62 -14.36 10.84 4.78
CA LEU A 62 -13.46 9.82 4.25
C LEU A 62 -12.87 8.93 5.35
N ALA A 63 -12.47 9.51 6.48
CA ALA A 63 -11.93 8.75 7.59
C ALA A 63 -12.99 7.82 8.23
N ARG A 64 -14.22 8.31 8.43
CA ARG A 64 -15.37 7.47 8.86
C ARG A 64 -15.61 6.33 7.88
N PHE A 65 -15.47 6.62 6.60
CA PHE A 65 -15.72 5.65 5.56
C PHE A 65 -14.69 4.52 5.47
N ILE A 66 -13.42 4.90 5.53
CA ILE A 66 -12.29 3.97 5.60
C ILE A 66 -12.41 3.11 6.87
N THR A 67 -12.93 3.66 7.97
CA THR A 67 -13.14 2.91 9.22
C THR A 67 -14.40 2.04 9.24
N GLU A 68 -15.43 2.38 8.47
CA GLU A 68 -16.63 1.53 8.30
C GLU A 68 -16.37 0.36 7.35
N ASN A 69 -15.53 0.55 6.34
CA ASN A 69 -15.19 -0.47 5.33
C ASN A 69 -13.77 -1.02 5.51
N ALA A 70 -13.23 -0.87 6.71
CA ALA A 70 -11.84 -1.14 7.03
C ALA A 70 -11.45 -2.60 6.79
N ASP A 71 -12.37 -3.55 6.93
CA ASP A 71 -11.99 -4.96 7.02
C ASP A 71 -11.25 -5.48 5.78
N GLY A 72 -11.74 -5.19 4.57
CA GLY A 72 -11.07 -5.63 3.33
C GLY A 72 -9.72 -4.94 3.12
N ILE A 73 -9.70 -3.62 3.28
CA ILE A 73 -8.50 -2.80 3.05
C ILE A 73 -7.42 -3.06 4.11
N ALA A 74 -7.83 -3.17 5.37
CA ALA A 74 -6.97 -3.50 6.51
C ALA A 74 -6.32 -4.87 6.33
N ILE A 75 -7.09 -5.90 5.95
CA ILE A 75 -6.54 -7.23 5.72
C ILE A 75 -5.47 -7.19 4.63
N VAL A 76 -5.73 -6.51 3.50
CA VAL A 76 -4.74 -6.38 2.42
C VAL A 76 -3.50 -5.62 2.89
N LEU A 77 -3.66 -4.50 3.60
CA LEU A 77 -2.54 -3.72 4.14
C LEU A 77 -1.68 -4.54 5.12
N VAL A 78 -2.32 -5.33 5.99
CA VAL A 78 -1.61 -6.18 6.96
C VAL A 78 -0.85 -7.30 6.24
N VAL A 79 -1.51 -8.02 5.33
CA VAL A 79 -0.90 -9.16 4.63
C VAL A 79 0.26 -8.69 3.75
N VAL A 80 0.05 -7.65 2.94
CA VAL A 80 1.09 -7.12 2.05
C VAL A 80 2.22 -6.48 2.87
N GLY A 81 1.88 -5.68 3.89
CA GLY A 81 2.86 -5.04 4.77
C GLY A 81 3.74 -6.05 5.51
N LEU A 82 3.16 -7.11 6.08
CA LEU A 82 3.94 -8.16 6.75
C LEU A 82 4.77 -8.99 5.76
N ALA A 83 4.23 -9.32 4.59
CA ALA A 83 4.98 -10.06 3.57
C ALA A 83 6.22 -9.28 3.09
N LEU A 84 6.05 -7.98 2.82
CA LEU A 84 7.15 -7.11 2.41
C LEU A 84 8.13 -6.83 3.56
N ALA A 85 7.65 -6.67 4.79
CA ALA A 85 8.52 -6.56 5.97
C ALA A 85 9.37 -7.84 6.17
N ALA A 86 8.77 -9.03 6.02
CA ALA A 86 9.50 -10.29 6.08
C ALA A 86 10.55 -10.40 4.98
N LEU A 87 10.23 -9.97 3.76
CA LEU A 87 11.20 -9.90 2.66
C LEU A 87 12.37 -8.96 2.99
N CYS A 88 12.09 -7.78 3.57
CA CYS A 88 13.13 -6.85 4.01
C CYS A 88 13.98 -7.41 5.15
N LEU A 89 13.39 -8.13 6.10
CA LEU A 89 14.14 -8.82 7.17
C LEU A 89 15.09 -9.88 6.61
N ILE A 90 14.63 -10.67 5.64
CA ILE A 90 15.48 -11.63 4.90
C ILE A 90 16.63 -10.88 4.22
N GLY A 91 16.35 -9.73 3.60
CA GLY A 91 17.37 -8.85 3.00
C GLY A 91 18.38 -8.32 4.01
N CYS A 92 17.95 -7.94 5.21
CA CYS A 92 18.85 -7.52 6.29
C CYS A 92 19.74 -8.69 6.76
N ILE A 93 19.17 -9.88 6.97
CA ILE A 93 19.93 -11.08 7.35
C ILE A 93 20.93 -11.47 6.24
N ALA A 94 20.51 -11.39 4.98
CA ALA A 94 21.35 -11.68 3.81
C ALA A 94 22.50 -10.70 3.63
N SER A 95 22.34 -9.45 4.10
CA SER A 95 23.41 -8.45 4.05
C SER A 95 24.38 -8.57 5.24
N CYS A 96 23.86 -8.86 6.44
CA CYS A 96 24.66 -9.00 7.67
C CYS A 96 25.46 -10.31 7.71
N CYS A 97 24.91 -11.42 7.24
CA CYS A 97 25.62 -12.68 7.16
C CYS A 97 26.38 -12.74 5.83
N GLU A 98 27.71 -12.98 5.82
CA GLU A 98 28.54 -13.11 4.61
C GLU A 98 28.19 -14.33 3.71
N HIS A 99 27.00 -14.90 3.88
CA HIS A 99 26.49 -15.96 3.04
C HIS A 99 26.07 -15.39 1.68
N ASN A 100 27.04 -15.28 0.77
CA ASN A 100 26.85 -14.84 -0.62
C ASN A 100 25.72 -15.60 -1.36
N ALA A 101 25.39 -16.82 -0.93
CA ALA A 101 24.26 -17.59 -1.46
C ALA A 101 22.89 -17.00 -1.08
N LEU A 102 22.71 -16.53 0.16
CA LEU A 102 21.44 -15.97 0.63
C LEU A 102 21.14 -14.64 -0.07
N LEU A 103 22.17 -13.81 -0.25
CA LEU A 103 22.06 -12.56 -0.99
C LEU A 103 21.69 -12.79 -2.46
N LYS A 104 22.26 -13.81 -3.11
CA LYS A 104 21.88 -14.18 -4.49
C LYS A 104 20.41 -14.55 -4.59
N ILE A 105 19.89 -15.40 -3.69
CA ILE A 105 18.49 -15.80 -3.68
C ILE A 105 17.59 -14.57 -3.46
N TYR A 106 17.94 -13.71 -2.50
CA TYR A 106 17.23 -12.47 -2.23
C TYR A 106 17.16 -11.56 -3.48
N VAL A 107 18.28 -11.36 -4.18
CA VAL A 107 18.32 -10.56 -5.41
C VAL A 107 17.47 -11.20 -6.51
N ILE A 108 17.49 -12.53 -6.67
CA ILE A 108 16.64 -13.23 -7.65
C ILE A 108 15.16 -12.98 -7.35
N ILE A 109 14.75 -13.08 -6.08
CA ILE A 109 13.36 -12.79 -5.67
C ILE A 109 12.98 -11.35 -6.02
N LEU A 110 13.85 -10.38 -5.72
CA LEU A 110 13.60 -8.97 -6.07
C LEU A 110 13.48 -8.76 -7.59
N ILE A 111 14.32 -9.42 -8.40
CA ILE A 111 14.24 -9.33 -9.86
C ILE A 111 12.92 -9.89 -10.37
N ILE A 112 12.49 -11.05 -9.86
CA ILE A 112 11.21 -11.66 -10.23
C ILE A 112 10.05 -10.71 -9.87
N LEU A 113 10.08 -10.14 -8.67
CA LEU A 113 9.07 -9.21 -8.18
C LEU A 113 9.03 -7.94 -9.04
N LEU A 114 10.19 -7.38 -9.39
CA LEU A 114 10.32 -6.23 -10.27
C LEU A 114 9.78 -6.52 -11.67
N VAL A 115 10.14 -7.65 -12.26
CA VAL A 115 9.64 -8.06 -13.59
C VAL A 115 8.13 -8.24 -13.55
N ALA A 116 7.58 -8.88 -12.51
CA ALA A 116 6.14 -9.03 -12.34
C ALA A 116 5.43 -7.67 -12.24
N GLN A 117 6.00 -6.70 -11.49
CA GLN A 117 5.47 -5.34 -11.41
C GLN A 117 5.52 -4.60 -12.75
N ILE A 118 6.63 -4.70 -13.50
CA ILE A 118 6.77 -4.09 -14.82
C ILE A 118 5.76 -4.69 -15.80
N ILE A 119 5.56 -6.01 -15.79
CA ILE A 119 4.56 -6.68 -16.64
C ILE A 119 3.16 -6.21 -16.25
N ALA A 120 2.83 -6.21 -14.95
CA ALA A 120 1.53 -5.75 -14.48
C ALA A 120 1.27 -4.29 -14.91
N LEU A 121 2.24 -3.39 -14.70
CA LEU A 121 2.15 -2.01 -15.12
C LEU A 121 2.01 -1.88 -16.64
N SER A 122 2.80 -2.64 -17.40
CA SER A 122 2.75 -2.63 -18.86
C SER A 122 1.40 -3.10 -19.38
N VAL A 123 0.83 -4.17 -18.82
CA VAL A 123 -0.50 -4.67 -19.21
C VAL A 123 -1.59 -3.65 -18.89
N VAL A 124 -1.49 -3.01 -17.72
CA VAL A 124 -2.39 -1.96 -17.26
C VAL A 124 -2.32 -0.73 -18.18
N TYR A 125 -1.13 -0.33 -18.63
CA TYR A 125 -0.94 0.87 -19.44
C TYR A 125 -0.96 0.66 -20.97
N SER A 126 -0.70 -0.55 -21.47
CA SER A 126 -0.63 -0.83 -22.92
C SER A 126 -1.97 -0.65 -23.62
N ASP A 127 -3.05 -0.73 -22.86
CA ASP A 127 -4.41 -0.67 -23.40
C ASP A 127 -5.19 0.37 -22.59
N PRO A 128 -5.00 1.68 -22.88
CA PRO A 128 -5.65 2.75 -22.13
C PRO A 128 -7.17 2.60 -22.18
N THR A 129 -7.70 2.07 -23.29
CA THR A 129 -9.12 1.70 -23.42
C THR A 129 -9.55 0.62 -22.43
N LYS A 130 -8.70 -0.37 -22.17
CA LYS A 130 -8.97 -1.44 -21.21
C LYS A 130 -8.88 -0.93 -19.78
N LEU A 131 -7.87 -0.11 -19.44
CA LEU A 131 -7.76 0.56 -18.15
C LEU A 131 -9.00 1.41 -17.87
N THR A 132 -9.37 2.28 -18.81
CA THR A 132 -10.56 3.13 -18.71
C THR A 132 -11.81 2.27 -18.58
N SER A 133 -11.93 1.18 -19.32
CA SER A 133 -13.09 0.28 -19.19
C SER A 133 -13.14 -0.46 -17.83
N LEU A 134 -11.99 -0.82 -17.25
CA LEU A 134 -11.92 -1.46 -15.93
C LEU A 134 -12.26 -0.46 -14.83
N ILE A 135 -11.74 0.77 -14.93
CA ILE A 135 -12.09 1.87 -14.02
C ILE A 135 -13.58 2.19 -14.15
N LEU A 136 -14.11 2.31 -15.37
CA LEU A 136 -15.53 2.57 -15.60
C LEU A 136 -16.40 1.43 -15.08
N LYS A 137 -16.01 0.17 -15.27
CA LYS A 137 -16.74 -0.98 -14.69
C LYS A 137 -16.68 -1.01 -13.17
N ALA A 138 -15.54 -0.66 -12.58
CA ALA A 138 -15.40 -0.55 -11.13
C ALA A 138 -16.28 0.59 -10.59
N MET A 139 -16.26 1.75 -11.24
CA MET A 139 -17.11 2.90 -10.93
C MET A 139 -18.58 2.59 -11.12
N GLU A 140 -18.97 1.88 -12.19
CA GLU A 140 -20.36 1.46 -12.43
C GLU A 140 -20.81 0.44 -11.37
N LYS A 141 -19.93 -0.48 -10.96
CA LYS A 141 -20.22 -1.43 -9.89
C LYS A 141 -20.41 -0.71 -8.55
N LEU A 142 -19.55 0.26 -8.24
CA LEU A 142 -19.71 1.14 -7.08
C LEU A 142 -21.03 1.92 -7.20
N LEU A 143 -21.34 2.51 -8.35
CA LEU A 143 -22.58 3.28 -8.57
C LEU A 143 -23.84 2.41 -8.40
N ARG A 144 -23.82 1.15 -8.84
CA ARG A 144 -24.96 0.22 -8.65
C ARG A 144 -25.21 -0.14 -7.20
N LEU A 145 -24.16 -0.12 -6.38
CA LEU A 145 -24.23 -0.35 -4.94
C LEU A 145 -24.48 0.98 -4.19
N PHE A 146 -24.35 2.13 -4.84
CA PHE A 146 -24.55 3.45 -4.23
C PHE A 146 -25.96 3.58 -3.65
N GLY A 147 -26.05 3.93 -2.35
CA GLY A 147 -27.33 4.07 -1.64
C GLY A 147 -28.03 2.76 -1.29
N ASP A 148 -27.49 1.60 -1.68
CA ASP A 148 -27.96 0.32 -1.18
C ASP A 148 -27.52 0.18 0.29
N GLY A 149 -28.46 -0.07 1.20
CA GLY A 149 -28.21 -0.11 2.65
C GLY A 149 -27.29 -1.25 3.12
N SER A 150 -26.82 -2.09 2.17
CA SER A 150 -25.83 -3.14 2.38
C SER A 150 -24.45 -2.57 2.76
N GLU A 151 -23.61 -3.39 3.40
CA GLU A 151 -22.24 -2.97 3.77
C GLU A 151 -21.42 -2.57 2.53
N GLU A 152 -21.58 -3.28 1.39
CA GLU A 152 -20.96 -2.92 0.11
C GLU A 152 -21.53 -1.62 -0.50
N GLY A 153 -22.81 -1.33 -0.26
CA GLY A 153 -23.45 -0.12 -0.77
C GLY A 153 -23.12 1.14 0.03
N LYS A 154 -22.94 1.00 1.34
CA LYS A 154 -22.25 2.01 2.14
C LYS A 154 -20.86 2.23 1.57
N MET A 155 -20.02 1.20 1.38
CA MET A 155 -18.66 1.28 0.80
C MET A 155 -18.59 1.94 -0.58
N SER A 156 -19.67 1.87 -1.35
CA SER A 156 -19.68 2.53 -2.64
C SER A 156 -20.06 4.01 -2.54
N THR A 157 -20.92 4.34 -1.56
CA THR A 157 -21.47 5.68 -1.38
C THR A 157 -20.41 6.74 -1.04
N ALA A 158 -19.52 6.49 -0.08
CA ALA A 158 -18.49 7.49 0.23
C ALA A 158 -17.17 7.36 -0.53
N VAL A 159 -16.85 6.25 -1.22
CA VAL A 159 -15.83 6.29 -2.28
C VAL A 159 -16.30 7.26 -3.37
N TRP A 160 -17.57 7.18 -3.76
CA TRP A 160 -18.17 8.07 -4.75
C TRP A 160 -18.18 9.54 -4.27
N ASN A 161 -18.65 9.83 -3.05
CA ASN A 161 -18.62 11.20 -2.51
C ASN A 161 -17.19 11.75 -2.39
N ALA A 162 -16.23 10.98 -1.87
CA ALA A 162 -14.85 11.44 -1.76
C ALA A 162 -14.20 11.70 -3.13
N SER A 163 -14.49 10.85 -4.13
CA SER A 163 -14.01 11.07 -5.49
C SER A 163 -14.58 12.34 -6.12
N MET A 164 -15.84 12.67 -5.83
CA MET A 164 -16.47 13.91 -6.30
C MET A 164 -15.92 15.15 -5.61
N THR A 165 -15.60 15.09 -4.31
CA THR A 165 -14.94 16.21 -3.60
C THR A 165 -13.58 16.51 -4.21
N VAL A 166 -12.76 15.50 -4.50
CA VAL A 166 -11.38 15.71 -5.03
C VAL A 166 -11.38 16.28 -6.46
N CYS A 167 -12.45 16.07 -7.22
CA CYS A 167 -12.58 16.57 -8.59
C CYS A 167 -13.28 17.93 -8.72
N ASN A 168 -13.70 18.55 -7.62
CA ASN A 168 -14.37 19.86 -7.59
C ASN A 168 -13.44 20.94 -7.03
#